data_AF-A0A7V4M5Y5-F1
#
_entry.id   AF-A0A7V4M5Y5-F1
#
_cell.length_a   1.000
_cell.length_b   1.000
_cell.length_c   1.000
_cell.angle_alpha   90.00
_cell.angle_beta   90.00
_cell.angle_gamma   90.00
#
_symmetry.space_group_name_H-M   'P 1'
#
loop_
_entity.id
_entity.type
_entity.pdbx_description
1 polymer ?
#
loop_
_entity_poly.entity_id
_entity_poly.type
_entity_poly.pdbx_seq_one_letter_code
_entity_poly.pdbx_strand_id
1 'polypeptide(L)'
;RTLAVRHVSGHRLVALLEIVSPANKDRPVAVEQFAAKAAEALRAGVHLLIVDLFPPGAFDPQGMHGEVRRRLEPSDEAYDLPADAPLTLASYSAGPRIEVYLEHFAPGATLPDMPLFLRMDRYVNVPLEATYLEAYRGMPSYWRAVLEGREPA
;
A
#
# COMPACT_ATOMS: atom_id res chain seq x y z
N ARG A 1 -1.75 9.02 -0.53
CA ARG A 1 -2.32 9.70 0.68
C ARG A 1 -1.90 8.91 1.90
N THR A 2 -1.50 9.58 2.98
CA THR A 2 -0.96 8.93 4.19
C THR A 2 -1.94 9.04 5.36
N LEU A 3 -2.13 7.95 6.10
CA LEU A 3 -2.75 7.92 7.42
C LEU A 3 -1.68 7.55 8.45
N ALA A 4 -1.60 8.33 9.53
CA ALA A 4 -0.63 8.12 10.60
C ALA A 4 -1.32 7.60 11.87
N VAL A 5 -0.82 6.48 12.40
CA VAL A 5 -1.25 5.92 13.67
C VAL A 5 -0.22 6.25 14.73
N ARG A 6 -0.68 6.91 15.80
CA ARG A 6 0.18 7.36 16.90
C ARG A 6 -0.23 6.69 18.20
N HIS A 7 0.76 6.30 18.98
CA HIS A 7 0.53 5.88 20.35
C HIS A 7 0.10 7.08 21.19
N VAL A 8 -0.89 6.89 22.07
CA VAL A 8 -1.44 7.96 22.92
C VAL A 8 -0.39 8.58 23.84
N SER A 9 0.55 7.77 24.35
CA SER A 9 1.66 8.26 25.14
C SER A 9 2.68 8.93 24.24
N GLY A 10 2.79 10.27 24.36
CA GLY A 10 3.81 11.07 23.67
C GLY A 10 3.62 11.21 22.16
N HIS A 11 2.45 10.86 21.61
CA HIS A 11 2.14 10.97 20.18
C HIS A 11 3.16 10.30 19.25
N ARG A 12 3.89 9.30 19.75
CA ARG A 12 4.90 8.57 18.98
C ARG A 12 4.24 7.89 17.77
N LEU A 13 4.78 8.12 16.58
CA LEU A 13 4.34 7.43 15.37
C LEU A 13 4.65 5.94 15.50
N VAL A 14 3.65 5.08 15.33
CA VAL A 14 3.82 3.62 15.43
C VAL A 14 3.54 2.91 14.12
N ALA A 15 2.60 3.43 13.32
CA ALA A 15 2.31 2.86 12.01
C ALA A 15 1.89 3.93 11.01
N LEU A 16 2.06 3.61 9.73
CA LEU A 16 1.60 4.39 8.59
C LEU A 16 0.75 3.50 7.69
N LEU A 17 -0.25 4.09 7.05
CA LEU A 17 -0.95 3.51 5.90
C LEU A 17 -0.79 4.47 4.73
N GLU A 18 -0.20 3.99 3.64
CA GLU A 18 0.09 4.74 2.43
C GLU A 18 -0.73 4.19 1.26
N ILE A 19 -1.67 5.00 0.78
CA ILE A 19 -2.38 4.73 -0.49
C ILE A 19 -1.54 5.31 -1.61
N VAL A 20 -1.04 4.44 -2.49
CA VAL A 20 -0.26 4.83 -3.69
C VAL A 20 -1.18 5.59 -4.65
N SER A 21 -0.61 6.58 -5.34
CA SER A 21 -1.27 7.34 -6.39
C SER A 21 -0.46 7.28 -7.68
N PRO A 22 -1.06 7.57 -8.87
CA PRO A 22 -0.33 7.57 -10.13
C PRO A 22 0.91 8.48 -10.10
N ALA A 23 0.83 9.62 -9.41
CA ALA A 23 1.94 10.56 -9.27
C ALA A 23 3.12 10.01 -8.44
N ASN A 24 2.95 8.90 -7.71
CA ASN A 24 4.06 8.20 -7.05
C ASN A 24 4.84 7.31 -8.02
N LYS A 25 4.28 7.00 -9.19
CA LYS A 25 4.81 6.05 -10.18
C LYS A 25 5.18 6.75 -11.51
N ASP A 26 4.95 8.05 -11.63
CA ASP A 26 5.00 8.79 -12.90
C ASP A 26 6.41 9.19 -13.37
N ARG A 27 7.43 9.09 -12.50
CA ARG A 27 8.83 9.42 -12.81
C ARG A 27 9.78 8.70 -11.84
N PRO A 28 11.04 8.45 -12.24
CA PRO A 28 12.01 7.73 -11.41
C PRO A 28 12.16 8.33 -10.01
N VAL A 29 12.26 9.66 -9.91
CA VAL A 29 12.45 10.34 -8.62
C VAL A 29 11.24 10.20 -7.69
N ALA A 30 10.01 10.07 -8.22
CA ALA A 30 8.83 9.87 -7.38
C ALA A 30 8.81 8.47 -6.76
N VAL A 31 9.15 7.46 -7.55
CA VAL A 31 9.31 6.07 -7.09
C VAL A 31 10.41 6.00 -6.05
N GLU A 32 11.54 6.64 -6.33
CA GLU A 32 12.69 6.72 -5.43
C GLU A 32 12.32 7.32 -4.07
N GLN A 33 11.66 8.48 -4.09
CA GLN A 33 11.22 9.20 -2.88
C GLN A 33 10.23 8.39 -2.06
N PHE A 34 9.25 7.75 -2.70
CA PHE A 34 8.29 6.91 -1.99
C PHE A 34 8.99 5.73 -1.31
N ALA A 35 9.81 5.00 -2.05
CA ALA A 35 10.47 3.81 -1.54
C ALA A 35 11.52 4.15 -0.48
N ALA A 36 12.23 5.27 -0.61
CA ALA A 36 13.13 5.78 0.43
C ALA A 36 12.36 6.10 1.72
N LYS A 37 11.26 6.86 1.62
CA LYS A 37 10.40 7.18 2.77
C LYS A 37 9.88 5.93 3.48
N ALA A 38 9.41 4.94 2.73
CA ALA A 38 8.92 3.68 3.27
C ALA A 38 10.03 2.93 4.03
N ALA A 39 11.21 2.79 3.41
CA ALA A 39 12.34 2.11 4.02
C ALA A 39 12.89 2.83 5.26
N GLU A 40 12.92 4.17 5.25
CA GLU A 40 13.28 4.99 6.42
C GLU A 40 12.29 4.84 7.57
N ALA A 41 10.98 4.84 7.29
CA ALA A 41 9.96 4.62 8.31
C ALA A 41 10.13 3.25 8.97
N LEU A 42 10.33 2.19 8.16
CA LEU A 42 10.52 0.83 8.65
C LEU A 42 11.79 0.69 9.50
N ARG A 43 12.90 1.29 9.06
CA ARG A 43 14.15 1.33 9.84
C ARG A 43 14.00 2.12 11.15
N ALA A 44 13.11 3.10 11.20
CA ALA A 44 12.77 3.84 12.41
C ALA A 44 11.79 3.09 13.35
N GLY A 45 11.44 1.84 13.04
CA GLY A 45 10.51 1.05 13.85
C GLY A 45 9.04 1.43 13.67
N VAL A 46 8.69 2.09 12.56
CA VAL A 46 7.32 2.46 12.21
C VAL A 46 6.77 1.41 11.24
N HIS A 47 5.72 0.69 11.65
CA HIS A 47 5.02 -0.27 10.81
C HIS A 47 4.36 0.40 9.61
N LEU A 48 4.16 -0.30 8.50
CA LEU A 48 3.67 0.31 7.27
C LEU A 48 2.72 -0.60 6.51
N LEU A 49 1.52 -0.12 6.18
CA LEU A 49 0.66 -0.74 5.17
C LEU A 49 0.72 0.08 3.89
N ILE A 50 1.15 -0.53 2.79
CA ILE A 50 1.12 0.05 1.45
C ILE A 50 -0.07 -0.54 0.69
N VAL A 51 -0.90 0.35 0.15
CA VAL A 51 -2.05 0.01 -0.70
C VAL A 51 -1.75 0.48 -2.12
N ASP A 52 -1.22 -0.43 -2.96
CA ASP A 52 -0.92 -0.17 -4.38
C ASP A 52 -1.94 -0.84 -5.30
N LEU A 53 -2.97 -0.08 -5.67
CA LEU A 53 -4.04 -0.51 -6.58
C LEU A 53 -3.75 -0.15 -8.03
N PHE A 54 -2.50 0.20 -8.36
CA PHE A 54 -2.07 0.50 -9.73
C PHE A 54 -1.12 -0.57 -10.24
N PRO A 55 -1.28 -1.04 -11.49
CA PRO A 55 -0.29 -1.92 -12.10
C PRO A 55 1.13 -1.33 -12.07
N PRO A 56 2.18 -2.15 -12.16
CA PRO A 56 3.55 -1.70 -12.37
C PRO A 56 3.67 -0.72 -13.54
N GLY A 57 4.43 0.34 -13.34
CA GLY A 57 4.72 1.34 -14.36
C GLY A 57 6.13 1.19 -14.95
N ALA A 58 6.48 2.12 -15.85
CA ALA A 58 7.79 2.17 -16.49
C ALA A 58 8.96 2.39 -15.49
N PHE A 59 8.67 2.99 -14.33
CA PHE A 59 9.68 3.37 -13.34
C PHE A 59 9.66 2.49 -12.08
N ASP A 60 8.73 1.56 -11.99
CA ASP A 60 8.60 0.57 -10.92
C ASP A 60 8.18 -0.80 -11.53
N PRO A 61 9.00 -1.43 -12.38
CA PRO A 61 8.60 -2.62 -13.13
C PRO A 61 8.24 -3.83 -12.25
N GLN A 62 8.62 -3.80 -10.97
CA GLN A 62 8.30 -4.80 -9.95
C GLN A 62 7.27 -4.29 -8.92
N GLY A 63 6.57 -3.20 -9.24
CA GLY A 63 5.63 -2.53 -8.33
C GLY A 63 6.30 -1.78 -7.19
N MET A 64 5.53 -0.97 -6.46
CA MET A 64 6.06 -0.18 -5.35
C MET A 64 6.62 -1.05 -4.20
N HIS A 65 6.07 -2.24 -3.98
CA HIS A 65 6.63 -3.20 -3.03
C HIS A 65 8.05 -3.63 -3.41
N GLY A 66 8.29 -3.98 -4.68
CA GLY A 66 9.62 -4.37 -5.17
C GLY A 66 10.65 -3.26 -4.97
N GLU A 67 10.24 -2.01 -5.20
CA GLU A 67 11.07 -0.81 -4.98
C GLU A 67 11.46 -0.58 -3.51
N VAL A 68 10.54 -0.91 -2.58
CA VAL A 68 10.79 -0.87 -1.14
C VAL A 68 11.69 -2.05 -0.72
N ARG A 69 11.37 -3.28 -1.17
CA ARG A 69 12.16 -4.49 -0.86
C ARG A 69 13.63 -4.30 -1.20
N ARG A 70 13.94 -3.82 -2.41
CA ARG A 70 15.32 -3.59 -2.87
C ARG A 70 16.12 -2.65 -1.95
N ARG A 71 15.45 -1.72 -1.27
CA ARG A 71 16.08 -0.78 -0.32
C ARG A 71 16.26 -1.35 1.08
N LEU A 72 15.45 -2.34 1.45
CA LEU A 72 15.55 -3.01 2.74
C LEU A 72 16.58 -4.12 2.69
N GLU A 73 16.56 -4.88 1.60
CA GLU A 73 17.41 -6.04 1.36
C GLU A 73 17.99 -5.92 -0.05
N PRO A 74 19.18 -5.32 -0.19
CA PRO A 74 19.91 -5.32 -1.44
C PRO A 74 20.28 -6.77 -1.78
N SER A 75 19.49 -7.37 -2.67
CA SER A 75 19.68 -8.71 -3.21
C SER A 75 19.60 -8.63 -4.73
N ASP A 76 20.43 -9.44 -5.40
CA ASP A 76 20.37 -9.62 -6.86
C ASP A 76 19.17 -10.49 -7.27
N GLU A 77 18.51 -11.14 -6.30
CA GLU A 77 17.31 -11.94 -6.56
C GLU A 77 16.10 -11.05 -6.86
N ALA A 78 15.65 -11.11 -8.10
CA ALA A 78 14.46 -10.41 -8.56
C ALA A 78 13.25 -10.85 -7.76
N TYR A 79 12.46 -9.87 -7.31
CA TYR A 79 11.13 -10.13 -6.77
C TYR A 79 10.19 -10.50 -7.92
N ASP A 80 9.60 -11.69 -7.84
CA ASP A 80 8.68 -12.21 -8.84
C ASP A 80 7.26 -11.71 -8.57
N LEU A 81 6.81 -10.74 -9.37
CA LEU A 81 5.46 -10.19 -9.31
C LEU A 81 4.57 -10.97 -10.29
N PRO A 82 3.49 -11.64 -9.83
CA PRO A 82 2.62 -12.41 -10.71
C PRO A 82 1.98 -11.54 -11.80
N ALA A 83 2.12 -11.98 -13.06
CA ALA A 83 1.64 -11.23 -14.22
C ALA A 83 0.10 -11.10 -14.28
N ASP A 84 -0.62 -12.08 -13.74
CA ASP A 84 -2.07 -12.14 -13.66
C ASP A 84 -2.66 -11.46 -12.41
N ALA A 85 -1.81 -11.14 -11.42
CA ALA A 85 -2.18 -10.50 -10.18
C ALA A 85 -1.24 -9.31 -9.83
N PRO A 86 -1.20 -8.26 -10.68
CA PRO A 86 -0.17 -7.22 -10.60
C PRO A 86 -0.41 -6.17 -9.50
N LEU A 87 -1.58 -6.16 -8.86
CA LEU A 87 -1.89 -5.23 -7.78
C LEU A 87 -1.33 -5.76 -6.46
N THR A 88 -0.87 -4.87 -5.59
CA THR A 88 -0.13 -5.27 -4.39
C THR A 88 -0.64 -4.57 -3.14
N LEU A 89 -0.91 -5.36 -2.11
CA LEU A 89 -1.05 -4.88 -0.73
C LEU A 89 0.10 -5.44 0.09
N ALA A 90 0.86 -4.57 0.77
CA ALA A 90 2.02 -4.97 1.54
C ALA A 90 1.96 -4.38 2.95
N SER A 91 1.81 -5.24 3.96
CA SER A 91 1.86 -4.85 5.36
C SER A 91 3.16 -5.27 6.01
N TYR A 92 3.96 -4.29 6.37
CA TYR A 92 5.27 -4.47 6.96
C TYR A 92 5.22 -4.35 8.48
N SER A 93 5.76 -5.38 9.14
CA SER A 93 6.07 -5.38 10.56
C SER A 93 7.51 -4.91 10.76
N ALA A 94 7.69 -3.67 11.24
CA ALA A 94 9.00 -3.16 11.61
C ALA A 94 9.52 -3.83 12.89
N GLY A 95 10.81 -4.11 12.94
CA GLY A 95 11.47 -4.82 14.03
C GLY A 95 12.95 -5.08 13.74
N PRO A 96 13.64 -5.92 14.54
CA PRO A 96 15.02 -6.35 14.27
C PRO A 96 15.18 -7.01 12.90
N ARG A 97 14.12 -7.68 12.43
CA ARG A 97 13.91 -8.10 11.05
C ARG A 97 12.60 -7.50 10.58
N ILE A 98 12.57 -6.98 9.37
CA ILE A 98 11.35 -6.46 8.77
C ILE A 98 10.64 -7.64 8.11
N GLU A 99 9.44 -7.93 8.58
CA GLU A 99 8.58 -8.96 7.99
C GLU A 99 7.50 -8.29 7.15
N VAL A 100 7.01 -8.98 6.13
CA VAL A 100 5.95 -8.47 5.26
C VAL A 100 4.85 -9.52 5.07
N TYR A 101 3.61 -9.10 5.27
CA TYR A 101 2.42 -9.79 4.81
C TYR A 101 2.03 -9.21 3.46
N LEU A 102 2.05 -10.03 2.41
CA LEU A 102 1.95 -9.60 1.02
C LEU A 102 0.77 -10.29 0.33
N GLU A 103 -0.06 -9.52 -0.35
CA GLU A 103 -1.17 -10.01 -1.16
C GLU A 103 -1.09 -9.48 -2.59
N HIS A 104 -1.30 -10.39 -3.54
CA HIS A 104 -1.38 -10.12 -4.97
C HIS A 104 -2.76 -10.44 -5.49
N PHE A 105 -3.30 -9.56 -6.32
CA PHE A 105 -4.63 -9.74 -6.89
C PHE A 105 -4.78 -9.02 -8.22
N ALA A 106 -5.74 -9.50 -9.01
CA ALA A 106 -6.12 -8.92 -10.29
C ALA A 106 -7.06 -7.72 -10.08
N PRO A 107 -7.08 -6.75 -11.01
CA PRO A 107 -8.14 -5.74 -11.05
C PRO A 107 -9.54 -6.38 -11.03
N GLY A 108 -10.44 -5.83 -10.20
CA GLY A 108 -11.80 -6.33 -10.04
C GLY A 108 -11.97 -7.43 -9.00
N ALA A 109 -10.89 -7.95 -8.41
CA ALA A 109 -10.99 -8.81 -7.24
C ALA A 109 -11.43 -8.02 -6.00
N THR A 110 -12.10 -8.71 -5.07
CA THR A 110 -12.43 -8.19 -3.73
C THR A 110 -11.15 -7.93 -2.95
N LEU A 111 -11.04 -6.76 -2.33
CA LEU A 111 -9.86 -6.42 -1.53
C LEU A 111 -9.85 -7.24 -0.23
N PRO A 112 -8.77 -7.99 0.08
CA PRO A 112 -8.67 -8.69 1.34
C PRO A 112 -8.53 -7.72 2.51
N ASP A 113 -8.94 -8.16 3.70
CA ASP A 113 -8.59 -7.49 4.94
C ASP A 113 -7.08 -7.59 5.15
N MET A 114 -6.42 -6.45 5.36
CA MET A 114 -4.97 -6.41 5.58
C MET A 114 -4.64 -6.14 7.04
N PRO A 115 -3.66 -6.84 7.64
CA PRO A 115 -3.18 -6.46 8.96
C PRO A 115 -2.49 -5.10 8.89
N LEU A 116 -2.70 -4.22 9.86
CA LEU A 116 -1.84 -3.08 10.15
C LEU A 116 -1.17 -3.30 11.50
N PHE A 117 0.11 -3.63 11.47
CA PHE A 117 0.89 -3.87 12.68
C PHE A 117 1.01 -2.59 13.50
N LEU A 118 0.85 -2.73 14.82
CA LEU A 118 1.06 -1.68 15.83
C LEU A 118 2.25 -2.02 16.73
N ARG A 119 2.59 -3.31 16.79
CA ARG A 119 3.78 -3.94 17.36
C ARG A 119 4.07 -5.20 16.54
N MET A 120 5.24 -5.82 16.74
CA MET A 120 5.61 -7.06 16.04
C MET A 120 4.61 -8.21 16.27
N ASP A 121 3.99 -8.27 17.45
CA ASP A 121 3.05 -9.30 17.89
C ASP A 121 1.59 -8.85 17.88
N ARG A 122 1.29 -7.62 17.42
CA ARG A 122 -0.05 -7.04 17.50
C ARG A 122 -0.39 -6.19 16.29
N TYR A 123 -1.49 -6.53 15.64
CA TYR A 123 -2.05 -5.79 14.52
C TYR A 123 -3.55 -5.52 14.72
N VAL A 124 -4.09 -4.66 13.86
CA VAL A 124 -5.53 -4.50 13.65
C VAL A 124 -5.84 -4.82 12.19
N ASN A 125 -6.96 -5.47 11.91
CA ASN A 125 -7.38 -5.68 10.53
C ASN A 125 -7.92 -4.38 9.94
N VAL A 126 -7.48 -4.08 8.72
CA VAL A 126 -7.94 -2.96 7.91
C VAL A 126 -8.90 -3.51 6.87
N PRO A 127 -10.22 -3.28 7.00
CA PRO A 127 -11.22 -3.85 6.10
C PRO A 127 -11.32 -3.03 4.81
N LEU A 128 -10.38 -3.26 3.89
CA LEU A 128 -10.19 -2.42 2.69
C LEU A 128 -11.42 -2.42 1.79
N GLU A 129 -12.00 -3.58 1.47
CA GLU A 129 -13.19 -3.69 0.63
C GLU A 129 -14.38 -2.97 1.26
N ALA A 130 -14.72 -3.31 2.50
CA ALA A 130 -15.88 -2.72 3.17
C ALA A 130 -15.75 -1.19 3.28
N THR A 131 -14.54 -0.70 3.58
CA THR A 131 -14.25 0.75 3.63
C THR A 131 -14.39 1.40 2.26
N TYR A 132 -13.91 0.74 1.20
CA TYR A 132 -14.07 1.23 -0.17
C TYR A 132 -15.54 1.29 -0.59
N LEU A 133 -16.32 0.23 -0.33
CA LEU A 133 -17.73 0.16 -0.66
C LEU A 133 -18.55 1.23 0.08
N GLU A 134 -18.27 1.47 1.36
CA GLU A 134 -18.90 2.55 2.12
C GLU A 134 -18.56 3.93 1.52
N ALA A 135 -17.28 4.18 1.20
CA ALA A 135 -16.88 5.43 0.54
C ALA A 135 -17.53 5.60 -0.84
N TYR A 136 -17.62 4.51 -1.61
CA TYR A 136 -18.26 4.50 -2.92
C TYR A 136 -19.75 4.79 -2.84
N ARG A 137 -20.48 4.20 -1.87
CA ARG A 137 -21.91 4.50 -1.63
C ARG A 137 -22.17 5.98 -1.37
N GLY A 138 -21.24 6.66 -0.68
CA GLY A 138 -21.31 8.10 -0.41
C GLY A 138 -21.01 8.99 -1.63
N MET A 139 -20.51 8.44 -2.74
CA MET A 139 -20.17 9.20 -3.94
C MET A 139 -21.44 9.66 -4.68
N PRO A 140 -21.49 10.93 -5.17
CA PRO A 140 -22.63 11.43 -5.94
C PRO A 140 -22.98 10.48 -7.09
N SER A 141 -24.29 10.25 -7.29
CA SER A 141 -24.80 9.31 -8.30
C SER A 141 -24.31 9.61 -9.71
N TYR A 142 -24.17 10.89 -10.06
CA TYR A 142 -23.59 11.34 -11.33
C TYR A 142 -22.21 10.71 -11.57
N TRP A 143 -21.29 10.84 -10.60
CA TRP A 143 -19.95 10.32 -10.76
C TRP A 143 -19.87 8.79 -10.67
N ARG A 144 -20.76 8.16 -9.91
CA ARG A 144 -20.89 6.69 -9.93
C ARG A 144 -21.32 6.20 -11.31
N ALA A 145 -22.29 6.85 -11.94
CA ALA A 145 -22.71 6.52 -13.30
C ALA A 145 -21.54 6.64 -14.30
N VAL A 146 -20.76 7.73 -14.23
CA VAL A 146 -19.55 7.90 -15.05
C VAL A 146 -18.56 6.76 -14.87
N LEU A 147 -18.27 6.36 -13.62
CA LEU A 147 -17.32 5.28 -13.34
C LEU A 147 -17.83 3.90 -13.77
N GLU A 148 -19.14 3.67 -13.69
CA GLU A 148 -19.80 2.42 -14.10
C GLU A 148 -20.10 2.39 -15.61
N GLY A 149 -19.76 3.43 -16.37
CA GLY A 149 -20.06 3.54 -17.80
C GLY A 149 -21.55 3.67 -18.11
N ARG A 150 -22.36 4.17 -17.15
CA ARG A 150 -23.79 4.46 -17.32
C ARG A 150 -24.00 5.93 -17.70
N GLU A 151 -25.07 6.23 -18.43
CA GLU A 151 -25.46 7.62 -18.68
C GLU A 151 -25.79 8.32 -17.34
N PRO A 152 -25.14 9.46 -17.03
CA PRO A 152 -25.47 10.22 -15.83
C PRO A 152 -26.85 10.86 -15.98
N ALA A 153 -27.72 10.66 -15.00
CA ALA A 153 -29.00 11.36 -14.89
C ALA A 153 -28.83 12.79 -14.33
#